data_AF-W2SRY7-F1
#
_entry.id   AF-W2SRY7-F1
#
_cell.length_a   1.000
_cell.length_b   1.000
_cell.length_c   1.000
_cell.angle_alpha   90.00
_cell.angle_beta   90.00
_cell.angle_gamma   90.00
#
_symmetry.space_group_name_H-M   'P 1'
#
loop_
_entity.id
_entity.type
_entity.pdbx_description
1 polymer ?
#
loop_
_entity_poly.entity_id
_entity_poly.type
_entity_poly.pdbx_seq_one_letter_code
_entity_poly.pdbx_strand_id
1 'polypeptide(L)' 'MSTAEAKMSTQNFVLRRHNNIYKSPEDQREYRGLELTNGLRVLLVSDPTTDKSAAALDVNA' A
#
# COMPACT_ATOMS: atom_id res chain seq x y z
N MET A 1 -21.69 -2.01 -33.88
CA MET A 1 -21.87 -1.84 -32.43
C MET A 1 -20.81 -2.69 -31.75
N SER A 2 -19.69 -2.06 -31.37
CA SER A 2 -19.26 -1.84 -29.98
C SER A 2 -19.04 -3.18 -29.25
N THR A 3 -17.80 -3.58 -28.94
CA THR A 3 -17.01 -2.94 -27.89
C THR A 3 -15.50 -3.00 -28.18
N ALA A 4 -14.84 -1.85 -28.09
CA ALA A 4 -13.37 -1.78 -28.03
C ALA A 4 -12.94 -2.07 -26.59
N GLU A 5 -12.05 -3.05 -26.42
CA GLU A 5 -11.42 -3.37 -25.15
C GLU A 5 -10.53 -2.20 -24.72
N ALA A 6 -10.89 -1.55 -23.61
CA ALA A 6 -10.01 -0.59 -22.95
C ALA A 6 -8.79 -1.35 -22.41
N LYS A 7 -7.69 -1.38 -23.16
CA LYS A 7 -6.35 -1.69 -22.65
C LYS A 7 -5.96 -0.59 -21.65
N MET A 8 -6.44 -0.71 -20.41
CA MET A 8 -5.97 0.10 -19.30
C MET A 8 -4.50 -0.29 -19.08
N SER A 9 -3.57 0.57 -19.51
CA SER A 9 -2.15 0.34 -19.33
C SER A 9 -1.87 0.13 -17.84
N THR A 10 -1.48 -1.08 -17.45
CA THR A 10 -1.07 -1.41 -16.08
C THR A 10 0.32 -0.81 -15.86
N GLN A 11 0.38 0.51 -15.71
CA GLN A 11 1.60 1.17 -15.29
C GLN A 11 1.86 0.75 -13.84
N ASN A 12 2.97 0.05 -13.62
CA ASN A 12 3.35 -0.37 -12.29
C ASN A 12 3.96 0.83 -11.54
N PHE A 13 3.21 1.40 -10.60
CA PHE A 13 3.64 2.55 -9.79
C PHE A 13 4.39 2.15 -8.52
N VAL A 14 4.59 0.85 -8.29
CA VAL A 14 5.30 0.32 -7.12
C VAL A 14 6.73 0.00 -7.52
N LEU A 15 7.67 0.77 -6.98
CA LEU A 15 9.10 0.57 -7.17
C LEU A 15 9.62 -0.60 -6.32
N ARG A 16 9.23 -0.68 -5.04
CA ARG A 16 9.60 -1.78 -4.13
C ARG A 16 8.44 -2.20 -3.24
N ARG A 17 8.42 -3.49 -2.89
CA ARG A 17 7.45 -4.08 -1.95
C ARG A 17 8.17 -4.83 -0.84
N HIS A 18 7.78 -4.54 0.40
CA HIS A 18 8.27 -5.19 1.61
C HIS A 18 7.10 -5.91 2.29
N ASN A 19 7.07 -7.24 2.21
CA ASN A 19 6.00 -8.05 2.81
C ASN A 19 6.31 -8.47 4.26
N ASN A 20 7.58 -8.69 4.59
CA ASN A 20 7.99 -9.26 5.88
C ASN A 20 8.38 -8.14 6.85
N ILE A 21 7.40 -7.33 7.24
CA ILE A 21 7.59 -6.28 8.25
C ILE A 21 7.61 -6.94 9.64
N TYR A 22 8.67 -6.72 10.40
CA TYR A 22 8.76 -7.22 11.77
C TYR A 22 7.66 -6.61 12.63
N LYS A 23 6.97 -7.45 13.40
CA LYS A 23 5.91 -7.07 14.33
C LYS A 23 5.96 -7.95 15.58
N SER A 24 5.28 -7.52 16.63
CA SER A 24 5.08 -8.35 17.82
C SER A 24 4.28 -9.62 17.46
N PRO A 25 4.55 -10.78 18.09
CA PRO A 25 3.71 -11.98 17.92
C PRO A 25 2.24 -11.76 18.26
N GLU A 26 1.95 -10.87 19.20
CA GLU A 26 0.58 -10.54 19.62
C GLU A 26 -0.15 -9.60 18.65
N ASP A 27 0.59 -9.00 17.70
CA ASP A 27 0.02 -8.07 16.74
C ASP A 27 -0.66 -8.83 15.58
N GLN A 28 -1.99 -8.86 15.60
CA GLN A 28 -2.80 -9.56 14.59
C GLN A 28 -2.95 -8.80 13.27
N ARG A 29 -2.43 -7.56 13.18
CA ARG A 29 -2.55 -6.74 11.96
C ARG A 29 -1.59 -7.22 10.89
N GLU A 30 -1.98 -7.04 9.63
CA GLU A 30 -1.09 -7.30 8.49
C GLU A 30 -0.42 -6.00 8.02
N TYR A 31 0.83 -6.10 7.61
CA TYR A 31 1.64 -4.96 7.23
C TYR A 31 2.25 -5.14 5.85
N ARG A 32 2.32 -4.05 5.08
CA ARG A 32 3.08 -4.02 3.83
C ARG A 32 3.75 -2.67 3.64
N GLY A 33 5.06 -2.68 3.46
CA GLY A 33 5.81 -1.50 3.04
C GLY A 33 5.84 -1.39 1.52
N LEU A 34 5.69 -0.19 0.99
CA LEU A 34 5.87 0.13 -0.43
C LEU A 34 6.81 1.33 -0.59
N GLU A 35 7.62 1.28 -1.62
CA GLU A 35 8.26 2.45 -2.21
C GLU A 35 7.60 2.68 -3.56
N LEU A 36 7.06 3.88 -3.78
CA LEU A 36 6.42 4.25 -5.04
C LEU A 36 7.44 4.82 -6.02
N THR A 37 7.12 4.83 -7.32
CA THR A 37 8.03 5.34 -8.37
C THR A 37 8.34 6.83 -8.24
N ASN A 38 7.53 7.59 -7.49
CA ASN A 38 7.79 8.99 -7.15
C ASN A 38 8.62 9.18 -5.86
N GLY A 39 9.14 8.10 -5.29
CA GLY A 39 9.99 8.11 -4.08
C GLY A 39 9.22 8.14 -2.76
N LEU A 40 7.88 8.18 -2.77
CA LEU A 40 7.10 8.11 -1.54
C LEU A 40 7.24 6.72 -0.89
N ARG A 41 7.40 6.73 0.43
CA ARG A 41 7.43 5.53 1.27
C ARG A 41 6.08 5.39 1.98
N VAL A 42 5.46 4.22 1.84
CA VAL A 42 4.12 3.94 2.36
C VAL A 42 4.17 2.71 3.25
N LEU A 43 3.50 2.78 4.40
CA LEU A 43 3.20 1.62 5.23
C LEU A 43 1.68 1.38 5.19
N LEU A 44 1.28 0.25 4.62
CA LEU A 44 -0.09 -0.23 4.67
C LEU A 44 -0.27 -1.09 5.92
N VAL A 45 -1.37 -0.86 6.63
CA VAL A 45 -1.79 -1.65 7.80
C VAL A 45 -3.19 -2.17 7.51
N SER A 46 -3.39 -3.48 7.53
CA SER A 46 -4.70 -4.11 7.45
C SER A 46 -5.10 -4.61 8.83
N ASP A 47 -6.18 -4.05 9.34
CA ASP A 47 -6.85 -4.48 10.56
C ASP A 47 -8.32 -4.72 10.22
N PRO A 48 -8.76 -5.98 10.04
CA PRO A 48 -10.16 -6.27 9.70
C PRO A 48 -11.12 -6.02 10.87
N THR A 49 -10.61 -5.81 12.09
CA THR A 49 -11.42 -5.59 13.30
C THR A 49 -11.56 -4.12 13.66
N THR A 50 -10.90 -3.21 12.94
CA THR A 50 -10.97 -1.78 13.29
C THR A 50 -12.33 -1.18 12.98
N ASP A 51 -12.89 -0.45 13.94
CA ASP A 51 -14.11 0.34 13.73
C ASP A 51 -13.84 1.60 12.89
N LYS A 52 -12.59 2.10 12.89
CA LYS A 52 -12.20 3.35 12.23
C LYS A 52 -10.89 3.19 11.48
N SER A 53 -10.87 3.71 10.26
CA SER A 53 -9.66 3.83 9.44
C SER A 53 -8.93 5.13 9.73
N ALA A 54 -7.62 5.18 9.43
CA ALA A 54 -6.79 6.38 9.58
C ALA A 54 -5.70 6.42 8.49
N ALA A 55 -5.20 7.62 8.21
CA ALA A 55 -4.05 7.86 7.34
C ALA A 55 -3.25 9.06 7.85
N ALA A 56 -1.94 9.07 7.62
CA ALA A 56 -1.04 10.16 7.96
C ALA A 56 0.04 10.31 6.88
N LEU A 57 0.59 11.52 6.74
CA LEU A 57 1.68 11.83 5.82
C LEU A 57 2.68 12.75 6.53
N ASP A 58 3.95 12.38 6.43
CA ASP A 58 5.07 13.15 6.95
C ASP A 58 5.83 13.81 5.80
N VAL A 59 6.17 15.10 5.97
CA VAL A 59 6.99 15.86 5.02
C VAL A 59 8.25 16.30 5.75
N ASN A 60 9.36 15.65 5.45
CA ASN A 60 10.66 16.05 5.96
C ASN A 60 11.24 17.14 5.04
N ALA A 61 11.25 18.39 5.53
CA ALA A 61 11.66 19.59 4.78
C ALA A 61 13.09 20.02 5.13
#